data_AF-A0A528KHS6-F1
#
_entry.id   AF-A0A528KHS6-F1
#
_cell.length_a   1.000
_cell.length_b   1.000
_cell.length_c   1.000
_cell.angle_alpha   90.00
_cell.angle_beta   90.00
_cell.angle_gamma   90.00
#
_symmetry.space_group_name_H-M   'P 1'
#
loop_
_entity.id
_entity.type
_entity.pdbx_description
1 polymer ?
#
loop_
_entity_poly.entity_id
_entity_poly.type
_entity_poly.pdbx_seq_one_letter_code
_entity_poly.pdbx_strand_id
1 'polypeptide(L)' 'AYRFGELVLPHLPTEHQVKAPGSSVNTGPFGETIAGDHRPKSLASAS' A
#
# COMPACT_ATOMS: atom_id res chain seq x y z
N ALA A 1 -4.96 -4.96 -32.89
CA ALA A 1 -3.74 -5.27 -32.11
C ALA A 1 -4.01 -5.83 -30.70
N TYR A 2 -5.26 -6.00 -30.24
CA TYR A 2 -5.58 -6.43 -28.86
C TYR A 2 -5.42 -7.95 -28.60
N ARG A 3 -5.38 -8.79 -29.65
CA ARG A 3 -5.34 -10.26 -29.53
C ARG A 3 -4.07 -10.81 -28.89
N PHE A 4 -2.97 -10.07 -28.94
CA PHE A 4 -1.73 -10.48 -28.30
C PHE A 4 -1.87 -10.56 -26.77
N GLY A 5 -2.57 -9.61 -26.15
CA GLY A 5 -2.79 -9.59 -24.70
C GLY A 5 -3.56 -10.81 -24.23
N GLU A 6 -4.67 -11.14 -24.89
CA GLU A 6 -5.51 -12.31 -24.58
C GLU A 6 -4.75 -13.64 -24.64
N LEU A 7 -3.79 -13.75 -25.57
CA LEU A 7 -3.00 -14.96 -25.76
C LEU A 7 -1.81 -15.06 -24.81
N VAL A 8 -1.27 -13.93 -24.33
CA VAL A 8 -0.04 -13.91 -23.52
C VAL A 8 -0.34 -13.84 -22.03
N LEU A 9 -1.38 -13.10 -21.61
CA LEU A 9 -1.76 -12.92 -20.20
C LEU A 9 -1.91 -14.25 -19.43
N PRO A 10 -2.55 -15.30 -19.95
CA PRO A 10 -2.70 -16.57 -19.22
C PRO A 10 -1.39 -17.35 -19.00
N HIS A 11 -0.34 -17.02 -19.76
CA HIS A 11 0.97 -17.68 -19.69
C HIS A 11 2.00 -16.90 -18.88
N LEU A 12 1.66 -15.69 -18.42
CA LEU A 12 2.55 -14.93 -17.56
C LEU A 12 2.55 -15.55 -16.15
N PRO A 13 3.71 -15.59 -15.47
CA PRO A 13 3.77 -15.97 -14.07
C PRO A 13 2.80 -15.08 -13.27
N THR A 14 1.90 -15.65 -12.48
CA THR A 14 0.97 -14.87 -11.65
C THR A 14 1.47 -14.68 -10.23
N GLU A 15 2.49 -15.43 -9.84
CA GLU A 15 3.18 -15.38 -8.54
C GLU A 15 4.15 -14.19 -8.46
N HIS A 16 3.62 -12.98 -8.64
CA HIS A 16 4.34 -11.75 -8.35
C HIS A 16 3.87 -11.23 -7.00
N GLN A 17 4.80 -10.74 -6.18
CA GLN A 17 4.46 -10.12 -4.90
C GLN A 17 3.57 -8.90 -5.15
N VAL A 18 2.26 -9.04 -4.97
CA VAL A 18 1.33 -7.92 -4.95
C VAL A 18 1.64 -7.15 -3.68
N LYS A 19 1.95 -5.85 -3.82
CA LYS A 19 2.26 -4.99 -2.69
C LYS A 19 1.08 -5.05 -1.70
N ALA A 20 1.32 -5.67 -0.55
CA ALA A 20 0.27 -5.87 0.45
C ALA A 20 -0.34 -4.51 0.83
N PRO A 21 -1.68 -4.40 0.97
CA PRO A 21 -2.37 -3.18 1.39
C PRO A 21 -2.17 -2.90 2.90
N GLY A 22 -0.95 -3.11 3.41
CA GLY A 22 -0.59 -2.99 4.82
C GLY A 22 0.47 -1.92 5.09
N SER A 23 0.98 -1.23 4.06
CA SER A 23 1.72 0.01 4.31
C SER A 23 0.69 1.07 4.63
N SER A 24 0.52 1.43 5.90
CA SER A 24 -0.14 2.67 6.30
C SER A 24 0.70 3.82 5.76
N VAL A 25 0.51 4.13 4.49
CA VAL A 25 1.17 5.26 3.87
C VAL A 25 0.54 6.48 4.52
N ASN A 26 1.34 7.24 5.29
CA ASN A 26 0.93 8.47 5.93
C ASN A 26 0.80 9.60 4.89
N THR A 27 0.02 9.33 3.86
CA THR A 27 -0.09 10.15 2.67
C THR A 27 -1.54 10.22 2.25
N GLY A 28 -2.04 11.44 2.07
CA GLY A 28 -3.40 11.69 1.62
C GLY A 28 -3.64 11.25 0.18
N PRO A 29 -4.89 11.31 -0.29
CA PRO A 29 -5.30 10.81 -1.61
C PRO A 29 -4.60 11.50 -2.79
N PHE A 30 -3.95 12.66 -2.57
CA PHE A 30 -3.20 13.42 -3.57
C PHE A 30 -1.67 13.38 -3.40
N GLY A 31 -1.12 12.50 -2.56
CA GLY A 31 0.32 12.46 -2.33
C GLY A 31 0.82 13.47 -1.26
N GLU A 32 -0.10 14.17 -0.57
CA GLU A 32 0.24 15.05 0.55
C GLU A 32 0.74 14.25 1.76
N THR A 33 1.78 14.73 2.46
CA THR A 33 2.22 14.09 3.70
C THR A 33 1.34 14.57 4.86
N ILE A 34 0.61 13.66 5.53
CA ILE A 34 -0.26 14.03 6.65
C ILE A 34 0.58 14.12 7.94
N ALA A 35 0.76 15.32 8.48
CA ALA A 35 1.41 15.49 9.78
C ALA A 35 0.44 15.03 10.89
N GLY A 36 0.82 14.02 11.70
CA GLY A 36 0.02 13.59 12.84
C GLY A 36 -0.01 12.10 13.19
N ASP A 37 0.67 11.21 12.45
CA ASP A 37 0.67 9.77 12.74
C ASP A 37 1.37 9.39 14.06
N HIS A 38 2.06 10.33 14.69
CA HIS A 38 2.60 10.15 16.03
C HIS A 38 1.46 10.24 17.05
N ARG A 39 0.77 9.12 17.32
CA ARG A 39 0.00 9.01 18.56
C ARG A 39 0.98 9.15 19.72
N PRO A 40 0.75 10.05 20.70
CA PRO A 40 1.52 10.02 21.92
C PRO A 40 1.43 8.61 22.50
N LYS A 41 2.57 7.96 22.71
CA LYS A 41 2.59 6.74 23.52
C LYS A 41 1.95 7.15 24.84
N SER A 42 0.82 6.51 25.18
CA SER A 42 0.15 6.69 26.46
C SER A 42 1.21 6.86 27.54
N LEU A 43 1.29 8.04 28.14
CA LEU A 43 2.04 8.22 29.39
C LEU A 43 1.28 7.37 30.39
N ALA A 44 1.66 6.10 30.48
CA ALA A 44 1.26 5.23 31.56
C ALA A 44 1.61 5.97 32.85
N SER A 45 0.55 6.41 33.54
CA SER A 45 0.50 6.81 34.95
C SER A 45 1.76 7.51 35.49
N ALA A 46 1.77 8.84 35.46
CA ALA A 46 2.48 9.58 36.49
C ALA A 46 1.61 9.57 37.76
N SER A 47 2.21 9.11 38.87
CA SER A 47 1.62 8.91 40.20
C SER A 47 0.98 10.16 40.81
#